data_AF-A0AAE7BIK9-F1
#
_entry.id   AF-A0AAE7BIK9-F1
#
_cell.length_a   1.000
_cell.length_b   1.000
_cell.length_c   1.000
_cell.angle_alpha   90.00
_cell.angle_beta   90.00
_cell.angle_gamma   90.00
#
_symmetry.space_group_name_H-M   'P 1'
#
loop_
_entity.id
_entity.type
_entity.pdbx_description
1 polymer ?
#
loop_
_entity_poly.entity_id
_entity_poly.type
_entity_poly.pdbx_seq_one_letter_code
_entity_poly.pdbx_strand_id
1 'polypeptide(L)'
;MARGARQRIAEALTETGRDDRETALLVLELAVGWAAGALGGGTPETGDDGADALAVLSALDDALAEVPALAGALPVLLESARAGGQLRRSAEELTAGLAALAERVTAERGRLDGLRAGEAELRARVAEHEELRREAAELERLTRLAAEAEALGAQRAEISARLDALRARAPEAADRALRTDAESLLRLTGEQLAVLAPRTREALEEVAATQRELADAEQQLREHGRELDSLRAKLEDVRTAYEPSFSALARHARADRELAAALREAADAGDEEADGGLTLAEVAALTATVERRLTEADRALNRALAKRSGPEADGAKKITGSPA
;
A
#
# COMPACT_ATOMS: atom_id res chain seq x y z
N MET A 1 28.12 -9.04 0.01
CA MET A 1 28.41 -9.77 -1.24
C MET A 1 27.82 -9.10 -2.49
N ALA A 2 26.58 -8.60 -2.47
CA ALA A 2 25.92 -7.95 -3.61
C ALA A 2 26.68 -6.77 -4.27
N ARG A 3 27.39 -5.95 -3.48
CA ARG A 3 28.15 -4.79 -3.99
C ARG A 3 29.36 -5.19 -4.85
N GLY A 4 29.96 -6.34 -4.59
CA GLY A 4 31.10 -6.85 -5.35
C GLY A 4 30.71 -7.42 -6.71
N ALA A 5 29.50 -7.97 -6.85
CA ALA A 5 29.04 -8.51 -8.13
C ALA A 5 28.69 -7.41 -9.14
N ARG A 6 28.04 -6.32 -8.71
CA ARG A 6 27.77 -5.15 -9.57
C ARG A 6 29.05 -4.49 -10.10
N GLN A 7 30.06 -4.40 -9.25
CA GLN A 7 31.36 -3.82 -9.62
C GLN A 7 32.11 -4.71 -10.62
N ARG A 8 32.08 -6.03 -10.43
CA ARG A 8 32.66 -6.98 -11.39
C ARG A 8 31.92 -7.01 -12.74
N ILE A 9 30.61 -6.82 -12.75
CA ILE A 9 29.83 -6.69 -14.01
C ILE A 9 30.26 -5.43 -14.76
N ALA A 10 30.40 -4.31 -14.05
CA ALA A 10 30.86 -3.05 -14.67
C ALA A 10 32.29 -3.18 -15.21
N GLU A 11 33.20 -3.81 -14.46
CA GLU A 11 34.58 -4.08 -14.87
C GLU A 11 34.61 -4.95 -16.14
N ALA A 12 33.84 -6.03 -16.19
CA ALA A 12 33.74 -6.91 -17.35
C ALA A 12 33.23 -6.20 -18.61
N LEU A 13 32.31 -5.24 -18.47
CA LEU A 13 31.79 -4.44 -19.59
C LEU A 13 32.77 -3.37 -20.09
N THR A 14 33.74 -2.97 -19.27
CA THR A 14 34.73 -1.93 -19.60
C THR A 14 36.07 -2.48 -20.11
N GLU A 15 36.30 -3.78 -19.96
CA GLU A 15 37.54 -4.46 -20.36
C GLU A 15 37.61 -4.57 -21.90
N THR A 16 38.45 -3.75 -22.54
CA THR A 16 38.65 -3.74 -23.99
C THR A 16 39.62 -4.85 -24.43
N GLY A 17 39.15 -5.75 -25.30
CA GLY A 17 39.96 -6.84 -25.88
C GLY A 17 39.38 -8.24 -25.71
N ARG A 18 38.29 -8.39 -24.95
CA ARG A 18 37.55 -9.64 -24.75
C ARG A 18 36.46 -9.81 -25.81
N ASP A 19 36.21 -11.05 -26.27
CA ASP A 19 35.13 -11.34 -27.22
C ASP A 19 33.76 -11.03 -26.59
N ASP A 20 32.86 -10.37 -27.32
CA ASP A 20 31.54 -9.93 -26.85
C ASP A 20 30.73 -11.09 -26.27
N ARG A 21 30.92 -12.31 -26.80
CA ARG A 21 30.28 -13.55 -26.32
C ARG A 21 30.79 -13.98 -24.96
N GLU A 22 32.09 -13.86 -24.71
CA GLU A 22 32.71 -14.21 -23.43
C GLU A 22 32.31 -13.19 -22.35
N THR A 23 32.29 -11.90 -22.72
CA THR A 23 31.81 -10.82 -21.84
C THR A 23 30.34 -11.01 -21.47
N ALA A 24 29.47 -11.36 -22.42
CA ALA A 24 28.05 -11.60 -22.16
C ALA A 24 27.80 -12.77 -21.19
N LEU A 25 28.53 -13.88 -21.33
CA LEU A 25 28.39 -15.05 -20.46
C LEU A 25 28.93 -14.78 -19.04
N LEU A 26 30.03 -14.03 -18.92
CA LEU A 26 30.61 -13.64 -17.63
C LEU A 26 29.67 -12.67 -16.88
N VAL A 27 29.04 -11.74 -17.60
CA VAL A 27 28.01 -10.86 -17.03
C VAL A 27 26.79 -11.65 -16.57
N LEU A 28 26.34 -12.65 -17.34
CA LEU A 28 25.22 -13.52 -16.95
C LEU A 28 25.53 -14.31 -15.67
N GLU A 29 26.72 -14.90 -15.57
CA GLU A 29 27.16 -15.64 -14.37
C GLU A 29 27.15 -14.73 -13.13
N LEU A 30 27.74 -13.54 -13.23
CA LEU A 30 27.79 -12.57 -12.15
C LEU A 30 26.40 -12.03 -11.79
N ALA A 31 25.52 -11.84 -12.77
CA ALA A 31 24.16 -11.38 -12.57
C ALA A 31 23.30 -12.43 -11.85
N VAL A 32 23.41 -13.71 -12.23
CA VAL A 32 22.70 -14.82 -11.56
C VAL A 32 23.19 -14.98 -10.12
N GLY A 33 24.50 -14.95 -9.89
CA GLY A 33 25.07 -15.00 -8.54
C GLY A 33 24.66 -13.81 -7.67
N TRP A 34 24.56 -12.62 -8.28
CA TRP A 34 24.06 -11.43 -7.60
C TRP A 34 22.58 -11.53 -7.24
N ALA A 35 21.73 -11.95 -8.18
CA ALA A 35 20.29 -12.12 -7.99
C ALA A 35 19.99 -13.17 -6.90
N ALA A 36 20.67 -14.32 -6.93
CA ALA A 36 20.54 -15.35 -5.89
C ALA A 36 20.93 -14.83 -4.50
N GLY A 37 22.01 -14.05 -4.41
CA GLY A 37 22.44 -13.43 -3.15
C GLY A 37 21.53 -12.29 -2.67
N ALA A 38 20.85 -11.60 -3.59
CA ALA A 38 19.87 -10.56 -3.27
C ALA A 38 18.54 -11.14 -2.79
N LEU A 39 18.09 -12.23 -3.41
CA LEU A 39 16.86 -12.94 -3.06
C LEU A 39 17.00 -13.79 -1.78
N GLY A 40 18.16 -14.39 -1.54
CA GLY A 40 18.42 -15.22 -0.34
C GLY A 40 18.83 -14.44 0.92
N GLY A 41 19.10 -13.13 0.80
CA GLY A 41 19.71 -12.31 1.86
C GLY A 41 18.76 -11.51 2.75
N GLY A 42 17.45 -11.52 2.48
CA GLY A 42 16.47 -10.74 3.23
C GLY A 42 15.26 -11.58 3.60
N THR A 43 15.17 -12.02 4.85
CA THR A 43 13.86 -12.27 5.45
C THR A 43 13.10 -10.94 5.43
N PRO A 44 11.91 -10.86 4.82
CA PRO A 44 11.12 -9.64 4.86
C PRO A 44 10.69 -9.41 6.31
N GLU A 45 11.42 -8.55 7.03
CA GLU A 45 10.96 -7.99 8.30
C GLU A 45 9.75 -7.12 7.98
N THR A 46 8.57 -7.76 8.04
CA THR A 46 7.25 -7.20 8.35
C THR A 46 7.09 -5.68 8.15
N GLY A 47 6.39 -5.29 7.07
CA GLY A 47 5.89 -3.92 6.90
C GLY A 47 5.41 -3.55 5.50
N ASP A 48 4.32 -4.16 5.06
CA ASP A 48 3.23 -3.51 4.30
C ASP A 48 3.31 -3.11 2.82
N ASP A 49 4.21 -3.64 1.98
CA ASP A 49 3.99 -3.51 0.52
C ASP A 49 4.23 -4.82 -0.24
N GLY A 50 3.16 -5.61 -0.37
CA GLY A 50 3.10 -6.75 -1.30
C GLY A 50 3.36 -6.32 -2.76
N ALA A 51 3.25 -5.03 -3.06
CA ALA A 51 3.61 -4.44 -4.35
C ALA A 51 5.10 -4.61 -4.69
N ASP A 52 6.01 -4.42 -3.73
CA ASP A 52 7.46 -4.57 -3.96
C ASP A 52 7.84 -6.03 -4.20
N ALA A 53 7.24 -6.97 -3.47
CA ALA A 53 7.43 -8.40 -3.68
C ALA A 53 6.89 -8.85 -5.04
N LEU A 54 5.73 -8.32 -5.47
CA LEU A 54 5.17 -8.57 -6.80
C LEU A 54 6.01 -7.97 -7.91
N ALA A 55 6.58 -6.77 -7.73
CA ALA A 55 7.47 -6.14 -8.71
C ALA A 55 8.76 -6.96 -8.89
N VAL A 56 9.35 -7.45 -7.80
CA VAL A 56 10.53 -8.34 -7.86
C VAL A 56 10.19 -9.66 -8.55
N LEU A 57 9.02 -10.24 -8.27
CA LEU A 57 8.57 -11.47 -8.93
C LEU A 57 8.30 -11.26 -10.42
N SER A 58 7.71 -10.12 -10.82
CA SER A 58 7.50 -9.76 -12.23
C SER A 58 8.83 -9.57 -12.96
N ALA A 59 9.80 -8.89 -12.35
CA ALA A 59 11.12 -8.71 -12.95
C ALA A 59 11.88 -10.04 -13.11
N LEU A 60 11.71 -10.98 -12.17
CA LEU A 60 12.24 -12.33 -12.30
C LEU A 60 11.54 -13.10 -13.42
N ASP A 61 10.23 -12.96 -13.56
CA ASP A 61 9.47 -13.55 -14.64
C ASP A 61 9.93 -13.07 -16.02
N ASP A 62 10.03 -11.74 -16.20
CA ASP A 62 10.52 -11.14 -17.44
C ASP A 62 11.93 -11.65 -17.80
N ALA A 63 12.81 -11.82 -16.80
CA ALA A 63 14.14 -12.38 -17.01
C ALA A 63 14.09 -13.87 -17.41
N LEU A 64 13.14 -14.65 -16.89
CA LEU A 64 12.95 -16.06 -17.25
C LEU A 64 12.34 -16.22 -18.65
N ALA A 65 11.59 -15.25 -19.15
CA ALA A 65 11.03 -15.25 -20.50
C ALA A 65 12.10 -15.27 -21.61
N GLU A 66 13.31 -14.78 -21.32
CA GLU A 66 14.44 -14.74 -22.26
C GLU A 66 15.30 -16.03 -22.25
N VAL A 67 15.12 -16.90 -21.25
CA VAL A 67 15.87 -18.17 -21.11
C VAL A 67 15.72 -19.11 -22.31
N PRO A 68 14.55 -19.25 -22.97
CA PRO A 68 14.41 -20.06 -24.18
C PRO A 68 15.29 -19.59 -25.34
N ALA A 69 15.49 -18.28 -25.49
CA ALA A 69 16.36 -17.73 -26.54
C ALA A 69 17.84 -18.10 -26.28
N LEU A 70 18.26 -18.03 -25.01
CA LEU A 70 19.59 -18.48 -24.59
C LEU A 70 19.77 -19.99 -24.77
N ALA A 71 18.76 -20.78 -24.42
CA ALA A 71 18.74 -22.23 -24.62
C ALA A 71 18.83 -22.63 -26.10
N GLY A 72 18.23 -21.84 -27.01
CA GLY A 72 18.35 -22.03 -28.45
C GLY A 72 19.75 -21.76 -29.02
N ALA A 73 20.55 -20.93 -28.35
CA ALA A 73 21.91 -20.59 -28.78
C ALA A 73 22.98 -21.61 -28.29
N LEU A 74 22.70 -22.34 -27.22
CA LEU A 74 23.59 -23.32 -26.59
C LEU A 74 24.05 -24.46 -27.53
N PRO A 75 23.18 -25.09 -28.35
CA PRO A 75 23.59 -26.13 -29.29
C PRO A 75 24.63 -25.64 -30.32
N VAL A 76 24.47 -24.41 -30.83
CA VAL A 76 25.39 -23.79 -31.80
C VAL A 76 26.77 -23.55 -31.17
N LEU A 77 26.78 -23.18 -29.89
CA LEU A 77 28.01 -22.93 -29.13
C LEU A 77 28.74 -24.25 -28.79
N LEU A 78 28.00 -25.32 -28.46
CA LEU A 78 28.56 -26.65 -28.21
C LEU A 78 29.12 -27.31 -29.47
N GLU A 79 28.47 -27.10 -30.61
CA GLU A 79 28.95 -27.58 -31.91
C GLU A 79 30.21 -26.82 -32.35
N SER A 80 30.27 -25.50 -32.17
CA SER A 80 31.46 -24.71 -32.52
C SER A 80 32.65 -24.98 -31.59
N ALA A 81 32.41 -25.29 -30.31
CA ALA A 81 33.44 -25.65 -29.34
C ALA A 81 33.94 -27.11 -29.46
N ARG A 82 33.36 -27.94 -30.37
CA ARG A 82 33.62 -29.40 -30.44
C ARG A 82 33.52 -30.09 -29.08
N ALA A 83 32.54 -29.67 -28.27
CA ALA A 83 32.37 -30.20 -26.93
C ALA A 83 32.12 -31.72 -26.97
N GLY A 84 32.80 -32.48 -26.09
CA GLY A 84 32.63 -33.93 -26.00
C GLY A 84 31.19 -34.32 -25.65
N GLY A 85 30.77 -35.54 -26.03
CA GLY A 85 29.38 -35.98 -25.92
C GLY A 85 28.77 -36.04 -24.50
N GLN A 86 29.58 -35.88 -23.45
CA GLN A 86 29.07 -35.74 -22.07
C GLN A 86 28.57 -34.32 -21.78
N LEU A 87 29.28 -33.29 -22.23
CA LEU A 87 28.85 -31.89 -22.06
C LEU A 87 27.59 -31.59 -22.89
N ARG A 88 27.52 -32.16 -24.10
CA ARG A 88 26.33 -32.05 -24.95
C ARG A 88 25.08 -32.65 -24.28
N ARG A 89 25.19 -33.86 -23.74
CA ARG A 89 24.09 -34.51 -23.00
C ARG A 89 23.69 -33.73 -21.76
N SER A 90 24.65 -33.25 -20.97
CA SER A 90 24.33 -32.43 -19.79
C SER A 90 23.61 -31.13 -20.14
N ALA A 91 23.98 -30.49 -21.26
CA ALA A 91 23.30 -29.29 -21.73
C ALA A 91 21.90 -29.58 -22.28
N GLU A 92 21.72 -30.69 -22.99
CA GLU A 92 20.41 -31.15 -23.47
C GLU A 92 19.47 -31.48 -22.29
N GLU A 93 19.97 -32.16 -21.25
CA GLU A 93 19.21 -32.46 -20.03
C GLU A 93 18.80 -31.18 -19.26
N LEU A 94 19.71 -30.21 -19.12
CA LEU A 94 19.41 -28.93 -18.50
C LEU A 94 18.39 -28.12 -19.30
N THR A 95 18.52 -28.11 -20.63
CA THR A 95 17.58 -27.43 -21.53
C THR A 95 16.19 -28.05 -21.45
N ALA A 96 16.10 -29.38 -21.45
CA ALA A 96 14.83 -30.09 -21.28
C ALA A 96 14.21 -29.81 -19.89
N GLY A 97 15.02 -29.76 -18.84
CA GLY A 97 14.58 -29.40 -17.48
C GLY A 97 14.03 -27.98 -17.40
N LEU A 98 14.70 -27.00 -18.03
CA LEU A 98 14.25 -25.61 -18.09
C LEU A 98 12.94 -25.48 -18.90
N ALA A 99 12.83 -26.15 -20.04
CA ALA A 99 11.61 -26.16 -20.84
C ALA A 99 10.42 -26.75 -20.04
N ALA A 100 10.63 -27.88 -19.36
CA ALA A 100 9.59 -28.47 -18.52
C ALA A 100 9.16 -27.57 -17.35
N LEU A 101 10.10 -26.81 -16.78
CA LEU A 101 9.80 -25.85 -15.72
C LEU A 101 9.02 -24.63 -16.25
N ALA A 102 9.39 -24.12 -17.42
CA ALA A 102 8.67 -23.04 -18.09
C ALA A 102 7.22 -23.43 -18.40
N GLU A 103 7.00 -24.64 -18.94
CA GLU A 103 5.65 -25.17 -19.17
C GLU A 103 4.82 -25.28 -17.88
N ARG A 104 5.44 -25.72 -16.78
CA ARG A 104 4.77 -25.76 -15.47
C ARG A 104 4.39 -24.36 -14.99
N VAL A 105 5.28 -23.37 -15.13
CA VAL A 105 4.98 -21.99 -14.74
C VAL A 105 3.83 -21.43 -15.57
N THR A 106 3.82 -21.65 -16.88
CA THR A 106 2.70 -21.26 -17.76
C THR A 106 1.38 -21.91 -17.36
N ALA A 107 1.41 -23.21 -17.01
CA ALA A 107 0.21 -23.91 -16.54
C ALA A 107 -0.31 -23.34 -15.20
N GLU A 108 0.57 -23.03 -14.25
CA GLU A 108 0.17 -22.39 -12.99
C GLU A 108 -0.36 -20.96 -13.21
N ARG A 109 0.16 -20.20 -14.18
CA ARG A 109 -0.42 -18.90 -14.59
C ARG A 109 -1.84 -19.05 -15.09
N GLY A 110 -2.08 -20.00 -15.98
CA GLY A 110 -3.42 -20.28 -16.47
C GLY A 110 -4.40 -20.63 -15.34
N ARG A 111 -3.94 -21.37 -14.33
CA ARG A 111 -4.74 -21.65 -13.12
C ARG A 111 -4.99 -20.40 -12.29
N LEU A 112 -3.98 -19.56 -12.07
CA LEU A 112 -4.12 -18.31 -11.32
C LEU A 112 -5.12 -17.36 -12.00
N ASP A 113 -5.04 -17.21 -13.31
CA ASP A 113 -5.96 -16.36 -14.07
C ASP A 113 -7.39 -16.92 -14.05
N GLY A 114 -7.55 -18.24 -14.11
CA GLY A 114 -8.84 -18.89 -13.88
C GLY A 114 -9.42 -18.62 -12.49
N LEU A 115 -8.57 -18.67 -11.44
CA LEU A 115 -8.98 -18.34 -10.08
C LEU A 115 -9.36 -16.86 -9.92
N ARG A 116 -8.61 -15.94 -10.53
CA ARG A 116 -8.94 -14.50 -10.54
C ARG A 116 -10.26 -14.21 -11.26
N ALA A 117 -10.52 -14.88 -12.38
CA ALA A 117 -11.79 -14.78 -13.08
C ALA A 117 -12.95 -15.31 -12.21
N GLY A 118 -12.77 -16.46 -11.56
CA GLY A 118 -13.77 -17.00 -10.62
C GLY A 118 -14.01 -16.10 -9.41
N GLU A 119 -12.96 -15.47 -8.89
CA GLU A 119 -13.06 -14.50 -7.79
C GLU A 119 -13.85 -13.25 -8.22
N ALA A 120 -13.60 -12.74 -9.44
CA ALA A 120 -14.35 -11.62 -10.00
C ALA A 120 -15.84 -11.96 -10.19
N GLU A 121 -16.14 -13.17 -10.68
CA GLU A 121 -17.53 -13.66 -10.81
C GLU A 121 -18.20 -13.79 -9.43
N LEU A 122 -17.51 -14.33 -8.43
CA LEU A 122 -18.04 -14.43 -7.07
C LEU A 122 -18.31 -13.05 -6.46
N ARG A 123 -17.41 -12.07 -6.65
CA ARG A 123 -17.64 -10.69 -6.21
C ARG A 123 -18.88 -10.09 -6.88
N ALA A 124 -19.07 -10.31 -8.17
CA ALA A 124 -20.26 -9.84 -8.89
C ALA A 124 -21.55 -10.49 -8.32
N ARG A 125 -21.53 -11.81 -8.08
CA ARG A 125 -22.67 -12.52 -7.46
C ARG A 125 -22.98 -12.05 -6.03
N VAL A 126 -21.95 -11.72 -5.25
CA VAL A 126 -22.15 -11.15 -3.90
C VAL A 126 -22.81 -9.78 -3.98
N ALA A 127 -22.37 -8.92 -4.90
CA ALA A 127 -22.98 -7.61 -5.12
C ALA A 127 -24.46 -7.74 -5.55
N GLU A 128 -24.76 -8.65 -6.49
CA GLU A 128 -26.14 -8.94 -6.91
C GLU A 128 -26.99 -9.44 -5.73
N HIS A 129 -26.45 -10.34 -4.90
CA HIS A 129 -27.17 -10.85 -3.73
C HIS A 129 -27.43 -9.76 -2.67
N GLU A 130 -26.53 -8.81 -2.51
CA GLU A 130 -26.75 -7.64 -1.64
C GLU A 130 -27.83 -6.72 -2.17
N GLU A 131 -27.88 -6.48 -3.49
CA GLU A 131 -28.96 -5.72 -4.13
C GLU A 131 -30.31 -6.42 -3.93
N LEU A 132 -30.39 -7.72 -4.22
CA LEU A 132 -31.59 -8.51 -4.00
C LEU A 132 -32.04 -8.52 -2.53
N ARG A 133 -31.11 -8.53 -1.57
CA ARG A 133 -31.44 -8.39 -0.14
C ARG A 133 -32.06 -7.03 0.19
N ARG A 134 -31.53 -5.95 -0.41
CA ARG A 134 -32.09 -4.60 -0.22
C ARG A 134 -33.49 -4.52 -0.82
N GLU A 135 -33.70 -5.07 -2.00
CA GLU A 135 -35.01 -5.14 -2.66
C GLU A 135 -36.02 -5.94 -1.82
N ALA A 136 -35.61 -7.11 -1.30
CA ALA A 136 -36.47 -7.92 -0.42
C ALA A 136 -36.86 -7.17 0.86
N ALA A 137 -35.92 -6.48 1.51
CA ALA A 137 -36.19 -5.68 2.70
C ALA A 137 -37.17 -4.53 2.41
N GLU A 138 -37.05 -3.88 1.25
CA GLU A 138 -38.00 -2.84 0.84
C GLU A 138 -39.39 -3.43 0.54
N LEU A 139 -39.48 -4.59 -0.09
CA LEU A 139 -40.76 -5.27 -0.32
C LEU A 139 -41.45 -5.67 0.99
N GLU A 140 -40.71 -6.15 1.98
CA GLU A 140 -41.23 -6.43 3.33
C GLU A 140 -41.75 -5.15 4.01
N ARG A 141 -41.00 -4.05 3.90
CA ARG A 141 -41.41 -2.73 4.40
C ARG A 141 -42.69 -2.26 3.73
N LEU A 142 -42.79 -2.36 2.40
CA LEU A 142 -43.98 -1.97 1.64
C LEU A 142 -45.19 -2.82 2.00
N THR A 143 -45.00 -4.12 2.22
CA THR A 143 -46.07 -5.03 2.64
C THR A 143 -46.60 -4.67 4.04
N ARG A 144 -45.70 -4.32 4.97
CA ARG A 144 -46.08 -3.83 6.29
C ARG A 144 -46.87 -2.53 6.21
N LEU A 145 -46.39 -1.57 5.42
CA LEU A 145 -47.07 -0.29 5.20
C LEU A 145 -48.46 -0.48 4.55
N ALA A 146 -48.59 -1.43 3.62
CA ALA A 146 -49.88 -1.76 3.02
C ALA A 146 -50.86 -2.32 4.06
N ALA A 147 -50.42 -3.23 4.93
CA ALA A 147 -51.24 -3.76 6.01
C ALA A 147 -51.66 -2.68 7.03
N GLU A 148 -50.74 -1.77 7.38
CA GLU A 148 -51.03 -0.61 8.23
C GLU A 148 -52.06 0.33 7.56
N ALA A 149 -51.94 0.57 6.25
CA ALA A 149 -52.89 1.38 5.51
C ALA A 149 -54.29 0.74 5.46
N GLU A 150 -54.39 -0.57 5.29
CA GLU A 150 -55.66 -1.30 5.36
C GLU A 150 -56.28 -1.21 6.76
N ALA A 151 -55.49 -1.38 7.82
CA ALA A 151 -55.95 -1.25 9.20
C ALA A 151 -56.48 0.16 9.49
N LEU A 152 -55.78 1.21 9.02
CA LEU A 152 -56.24 2.60 9.12
C LEU A 152 -57.52 2.84 8.32
N GLY A 153 -57.64 2.23 7.13
CA GLY A 153 -58.86 2.26 6.32
C GLY A 153 -60.06 1.65 7.06
N ALA A 154 -59.86 0.50 7.70
CA ALA A 154 -60.89 -0.16 8.51
C ALA A 154 -61.29 0.68 9.74
N GLN A 155 -60.32 1.26 10.45
CA GLN A 155 -60.58 2.17 11.58
C GLN A 155 -61.39 3.40 11.14
N ARG A 156 -61.01 4.00 10.01
CA ARG A 156 -61.76 5.14 9.44
C ARG A 156 -63.21 4.74 9.12
N ALA A 157 -63.42 3.59 8.49
CA ALA A 157 -64.76 3.10 8.17
C ALA A 157 -65.60 2.88 9.44
N GLU A 158 -65.01 2.32 10.49
CA GLU A 158 -65.69 2.13 11.78
C GLU A 158 -66.05 3.47 12.45
N ILE A 159 -65.13 4.44 12.46
CA ILE A 159 -65.38 5.78 13.00
C ILE A 159 -66.51 6.47 12.21
N SER A 160 -66.47 6.40 10.87
CA SER A 160 -67.54 6.94 10.02
C SER A 160 -68.89 6.30 10.32
N ALA A 161 -68.95 4.98 10.44
CA ALA A 161 -70.19 4.27 10.79
C ALA A 161 -70.72 4.67 12.17
N ARG A 162 -69.85 4.82 13.17
CA ARG A 162 -70.23 5.30 14.51
C ARG A 162 -70.77 6.73 14.46
N LEU A 163 -70.13 7.62 13.70
CA LEU A 163 -70.58 9.00 13.52
C LEU A 163 -71.96 9.07 12.84
N ASP A 164 -72.19 8.26 11.80
CA ASP A 164 -73.48 8.23 11.11
C ASP A 164 -74.59 7.65 12.01
N ALA A 165 -74.29 6.61 12.79
CA ALA A 165 -75.21 6.08 13.79
C ALA A 165 -75.55 7.09 14.89
N LEU A 166 -74.57 7.88 15.35
CA LEU A 166 -74.78 8.96 16.33
C LEU A 166 -75.63 10.10 15.74
N ARG A 167 -75.35 10.52 14.50
CA ARG A 167 -76.15 11.54 13.79
C ARG A 167 -77.59 11.10 13.58
N ALA A 168 -77.83 9.82 13.32
CA ALA A 168 -79.17 9.28 13.12
C ALA A 168 -79.99 9.17 14.43
N ARG A 169 -79.34 9.01 15.59
CA ARG A 169 -80.03 8.73 16.86
C ARG A 169 -80.52 9.97 17.60
N ALA A 170 -79.83 11.11 17.51
CA ALA A 170 -80.27 12.35 18.16
C ALA A 170 -79.42 13.54 17.70
N PRO A 171 -79.90 14.42 16.81
CA PRO A 171 -79.11 15.57 16.33
C PRO A 171 -78.68 16.51 17.47
N GLU A 172 -79.47 16.63 18.54
CA GLU A 172 -79.18 17.52 19.68
C GLU A 172 -78.41 16.85 20.84
N ALA A 173 -78.39 15.52 20.91
CA ALA A 173 -77.60 14.78 21.90
C ALA A 173 -76.23 14.35 21.34
N ALA A 174 -76.13 14.15 20.01
CA ALA A 174 -74.87 13.92 19.30
C ALA A 174 -73.91 15.10 19.47
N ASP A 175 -74.40 16.34 19.43
CA ASP A 175 -73.57 17.54 19.67
C ASP A 175 -72.99 17.60 21.09
N ARG A 176 -73.71 17.08 22.08
CA ARG A 176 -73.23 17.00 23.47
C ARG A 176 -72.25 15.85 23.69
N ALA A 177 -72.50 14.69 23.09
CA ALA A 177 -71.56 13.58 23.09
C ALA A 177 -70.25 13.94 22.37
N LEU A 178 -70.33 14.58 21.20
CA LEU A 178 -69.18 15.07 20.44
C LEU A 178 -68.35 16.09 21.24
N ARG A 179 -68.99 16.98 22.01
CA ARG A 179 -68.26 17.91 22.91
C ARG A 179 -67.52 17.17 24.02
N THR A 180 -68.15 16.16 24.62
CA THR A 180 -67.55 15.38 25.72
C THR A 180 -66.40 14.50 25.22
N ASP A 181 -66.56 13.91 24.04
CA ASP A 181 -65.52 13.11 23.37
C ASP A 181 -64.37 14.00 22.88
N ALA A 182 -64.67 15.21 22.38
CA ALA A 182 -63.65 16.19 22.02
C ALA A 182 -62.85 16.68 23.25
N GLU A 183 -63.51 16.94 24.39
CA GLU A 183 -62.83 17.26 25.65
C GLU A 183 -61.97 16.08 26.15
N SER A 184 -62.45 14.85 26.01
CA SER A 184 -61.69 13.66 26.39
C SER A 184 -60.47 13.43 25.48
N LEU A 185 -60.58 13.69 24.18
CA LEU A 185 -59.47 13.65 23.23
C LEU A 185 -58.47 14.79 23.48
N LEU A 186 -58.94 16.00 23.80
CA LEU A 186 -58.06 17.11 24.20
C LEU A 186 -57.30 16.80 25.48
N ARG A 187 -57.94 16.13 26.44
CA ARG A 187 -57.29 15.68 27.68
C ARG A 187 -56.26 14.58 27.40
N LEU A 188 -56.60 13.57 26.61
CA LEU A 188 -55.69 12.48 26.26
C LEU A 188 -54.49 12.98 25.44
N THR A 189 -54.71 13.90 24.49
CA THR A 189 -53.62 14.52 23.72
C THR A 189 -52.76 15.43 24.59
N GLY A 190 -53.35 16.13 25.56
CA GLY A 190 -52.60 16.88 26.59
C GLY A 190 -51.73 15.98 27.46
N GLU A 191 -52.26 14.84 27.91
CA GLU A 191 -51.51 13.83 28.69
C GLU A 191 -50.39 13.18 27.86
N GLN A 192 -50.65 12.84 26.60
CA GLN A 192 -49.65 12.31 25.68
C GLN A 192 -48.55 13.32 25.37
N LEU A 193 -48.90 14.60 25.18
CA LEU A 193 -47.93 15.68 25.01
C LEU A 193 -47.08 15.88 26.27
N ALA A 194 -47.68 15.76 27.46
CA ALA A 194 -46.95 15.85 28.74
C ALA A 194 -45.92 14.72 28.90
N VAL A 195 -46.17 13.54 28.32
CA VAL A 195 -45.22 12.41 28.32
C VAL A 195 -44.17 12.52 27.21
N LEU A 196 -44.54 13.04 26.05
CA LEU A 196 -43.63 13.17 24.90
C LEU A 196 -42.66 14.34 25.02
N ALA A 197 -43.10 15.47 25.59
CA ALA A 197 -42.27 16.68 25.76
C ALA A 197 -40.94 16.45 26.52
N PRO A 198 -40.89 15.70 27.64
CA PRO A 198 -39.62 15.43 28.31
C PRO A 198 -38.72 14.49 27.48
N ARG A 199 -39.29 13.48 26.82
CA ARG A 199 -38.52 12.55 25.97
C ARG A 199 -37.90 13.23 24.75
N THR A 200 -38.64 14.13 24.11
CA THR A 200 -38.09 14.92 23.00
C THR A 200 -37.03 15.90 23.49
N ARG A 201 -37.18 16.45 24.69
CA ARG A 201 -36.16 17.29 25.31
C ARG A 201 -34.88 16.53 25.62
N GLU A 202 -34.97 15.35 26.23
CA GLU A 202 -33.83 14.46 26.50
C GLU A 202 -33.10 14.07 25.21
N ALA A 203 -33.86 13.68 24.16
CA ALA A 203 -33.28 13.35 22.86
C ALA A 203 -32.58 14.55 22.21
N LEU A 204 -33.13 15.76 22.32
CA LEU A 204 -32.48 16.98 21.82
C LEU A 204 -31.22 17.35 22.63
N GLU A 205 -31.22 17.10 23.94
CA GLU A 205 -30.05 17.30 24.79
C GLU A 205 -28.92 16.30 24.46
N GLU A 206 -29.27 15.04 24.16
CA GLU A 206 -28.33 14.01 23.70
C GLU A 206 -27.75 14.34 22.30
N VAL A 207 -28.60 14.78 21.37
CA VAL A 207 -28.15 15.26 20.05
C VAL A 207 -27.25 16.49 20.18
N ALA A 208 -27.57 17.42 21.08
CA ALA A 208 -26.72 18.59 21.32
C ALA A 208 -25.37 18.21 21.96
N ALA A 209 -25.33 17.20 22.82
CA ALA A 209 -24.08 16.68 23.41
C ALA A 209 -23.19 16.03 22.34
N THR A 210 -23.75 15.12 21.54
CA THR A 210 -23.02 14.46 20.45
C THR A 210 -22.53 15.45 19.37
N GLN A 211 -23.30 16.51 19.08
CA GLN A 211 -22.85 17.59 18.20
C GLN A 211 -21.66 18.37 18.75
N ARG A 212 -21.59 18.58 20.07
CA ARG A 212 -20.42 19.22 20.71
C ARG A 212 -19.19 18.32 20.65
N GLU A 213 -19.35 17.04 20.97
CA GLU A 213 -18.27 16.05 20.87
C GLU A 213 -17.72 15.95 19.43
N LEU A 214 -18.61 15.98 18.44
CA LEU A 214 -18.20 16.01 17.02
C LEU A 214 -17.43 17.30 16.69
N ALA A 215 -17.91 18.47 17.14
CA ALA A 215 -17.23 19.74 16.91
C ALA A 215 -15.82 19.77 17.54
N ASP A 216 -15.68 19.23 18.75
CA ASP A 216 -14.40 19.12 19.45
C ASP A 216 -13.44 18.17 18.70
N ALA A 217 -13.94 17.02 18.23
CA ALA A 217 -13.15 16.07 17.44
C ALA A 217 -12.70 16.67 16.10
N GLU A 218 -13.58 17.40 15.41
CA GLU A 218 -13.21 18.12 14.18
C GLU A 218 -12.16 19.20 14.44
N GLN A 219 -12.24 19.91 15.57
CA GLN A 219 -11.23 20.89 15.94
C GLN A 219 -9.86 20.23 16.17
N GLN A 220 -9.82 19.12 16.91
CA GLN A 220 -8.58 18.35 17.13
C GLN A 220 -7.99 17.87 15.80
N LEU A 221 -8.81 17.37 14.88
CA LEU A 221 -8.35 16.95 13.56
C LEU A 221 -7.73 18.12 12.77
N ARG A 222 -8.35 19.31 12.82
CA ARG A 222 -7.79 20.52 12.17
C ARG A 222 -6.48 20.95 12.82
N GLU A 223 -6.34 20.82 14.13
CA GLU A 223 -5.09 21.12 14.85
C GLU A 223 -3.99 20.15 14.44
N HIS A 224 -4.24 18.85 14.46
CA HIS A 224 -3.29 17.83 13.99
C HIS A 224 -2.92 18.00 12.52
N GLY A 225 -3.89 18.39 11.66
CA GLY A 225 -3.62 18.74 10.27
C GLY A 225 -2.61 19.88 10.13
N ARG A 226 -2.78 20.96 10.91
CA ARG A 226 -1.83 22.09 10.93
C ARG A 226 -0.46 21.70 11.47
N GLU A 227 -0.41 20.82 12.48
CA GLU A 227 0.85 20.28 13.01
C GLU A 227 1.60 19.47 11.95
N LEU A 228 0.91 18.60 11.22
CA LEU A 228 1.48 17.82 10.12
C LEU A 228 2.03 18.72 9.01
N ASP A 229 1.28 19.74 8.60
CA ASP A 229 1.73 20.68 7.58
C ASP A 229 2.95 21.48 8.05
N SER A 230 2.99 21.89 9.33
CA SER A 230 4.17 22.56 9.92
C SER A 230 5.40 21.64 9.94
N LEU A 231 5.22 20.36 10.28
CA LEU A 231 6.31 19.38 10.28
C LEU A 231 6.82 19.10 8.87
N ARG A 232 5.93 19.03 7.87
CA ARG A 232 6.30 18.88 6.46
C ARG A 232 7.10 20.08 5.96
N ALA A 233 6.64 21.31 6.27
CA ALA A 233 7.37 22.51 5.92
C ALA A 233 8.78 22.53 6.54
N LYS A 234 8.90 22.19 7.83
CA LYS A 234 10.21 22.08 8.51
C LYS A 234 11.12 21.03 7.86
N LEU A 235 10.57 19.91 7.39
CA LEU A 235 11.35 18.88 6.71
C LEU A 235 11.88 19.41 5.37
N GLU A 236 11.04 20.11 4.61
CA GLU A 236 11.46 20.72 3.34
C GLU A 236 12.49 21.84 3.56
N ASP A 237 12.33 22.65 4.60
CA ASP A 237 13.32 23.66 4.99
C ASP A 237 14.67 23.02 5.36
N VAL A 238 14.65 21.90 6.10
CA VAL A 238 15.87 21.15 6.41
C VAL A 238 16.49 20.60 5.13
N ARG A 239 15.69 19.99 4.25
CA ARG A 239 16.19 19.42 2.99
C ARG A 239 16.85 20.49 2.12
N THR A 240 16.18 21.62 1.92
CA THR A 240 16.70 22.75 1.14
C THR A 240 17.93 23.39 1.78
N ALA A 241 18.01 23.45 3.13
CA ALA A 241 19.18 23.96 3.84
C ALA A 241 20.42 23.06 3.66
N TYR A 242 20.25 21.73 3.60
CA TYR A 242 21.37 20.80 3.47
C TYR A 242 21.74 20.44 2.01
N GLU A 243 20.87 20.68 1.03
CA GLU A 243 21.13 20.46 -0.40
C GLU A 243 22.43 21.14 -0.93
N PRO A 244 22.76 22.39 -0.55
CA PRO A 244 24.02 23.02 -0.93
C PRO A 244 25.24 22.31 -0.33
N SER A 245 25.10 21.77 0.88
CA SER A 245 26.18 21.04 1.55
C SER A 245 26.41 19.69 0.88
N PHE A 246 25.34 18.96 0.53
CA PHE A 246 25.43 17.71 -0.22
C PHE A 246 26.00 17.92 -1.63
N SER A 247 25.58 18.98 -2.33
CA SER A 247 26.12 19.31 -3.66
C SER A 247 27.56 19.82 -3.62
N ALA A 248 27.98 20.54 -2.57
CA ALA A 248 29.37 20.91 -2.33
C ALA A 248 30.23 19.66 -2.07
N LEU A 249 29.74 18.73 -1.25
CA LEU A 249 30.40 17.45 -1.01
C LEU A 249 30.52 16.61 -2.29
N ALA A 250 29.45 16.51 -3.07
CA ALA A 250 29.45 15.78 -4.34
C ALA A 250 30.43 16.38 -5.36
N ARG A 251 30.54 17.72 -5.39
CA ARG A 251 31.55 18.42 -6.20
C ARG A 251 32.97 18.19 -5.71
N HIS A 252 33.22 18.22 -4.40
CA HIS A 252 34.54 17.88 -3.85
C HIS A 252 34.91 16.43 -4.15
N ALA A 253 34.01 15.47 -3.92
CA ALA A 253 34.24 14.07 -4.27
C ALA A 253 34.44 13.86 -5.78
N ARG A 254 33.88 14.72 -6.64
CA ARG A 254 34.15 14.70 -8.09
C ARG A 254 35.52 15.29 -8.40
N ALA A 255 35.87 16.43 -7.82
CA ALA A 255 37.18 17.06 -7.99
C ALA A 255 38.31 16.14 -7.50
N ASP A 256 38.13 15.46 -6.36
CA ASP A 256 39.08 14.49 -5.84
C ASP A 256 39.29 13.32 -6.80
N ARG A 257 38.22 12.86 -7.47
CA ARG A 257 38.31 11.82 -8.50
C ARG A 257 39.04 12.29 -9.74
N GLU A 258 38.78 13.51 -10.19
CA GLU A 258 39.46 14.13 -11.34
C GLU A 258 40.95 14.36 -11.04
N LEU A 259 41.29 14.79 -9.82
CA LEU A 259 42.66 14.99 -9.36
C LEU A 259 43.40 13.65 -9.19
N ALA A 260 42.74 12.63 -8.64
CA ALA A 260 43.28 11.28 -8.57
C ALA A 260 43.45 10.62 -9.95
N ALA A 261 42.67 11.02 -10.96
CA ALA A 261 42.84 10.57 -12.34
C ALA A 261 44.02 11.29 -13.01
N ALA A 262 44.11 12.62 -12.87
CA ALA A 262 45.22 13.42 -13.40
C ALA A 262 46.58 13.04 -12.78
N LEU A 263 46.61 12.70 -11.48
CA LEU A 263 47.82 12.21 -10.82
C LEU A 263 48.24 10.82 -11.32
N ARG A 264 47.30 9.95 -11.68
CA ARG A 264 47.61 8.66 -12.33
C ARG A 264 48.17 8.88 -13.73
N GLU A 265 47.54 9.75 -14.51
CA GLU A 265 48.01 10.10 -15.86
C GLU A 265 49.40 10.77 -15.85
N ALA A 266 49.70 11.61 -14.85
CA ALA A 266 51.02 12.21 -14.66
C ALA A 266 52.08 11.20 -14.17
N ALA A 267 51.70 10.22 -13.33
CA ALA A 267 52.58 9.14 -12.91
C ALA A 267 52.89 8.16 -14.06
N ASP A 268 51.95 7.96 -14.99
CA ASP A 268 52.16 7.16 -16.20
C ASP A 268 52.97 7.92 -17.28
N ALA A 269 53.07 9.26 -17.16
CA ALA A 269 53.79 10.13 -18.10
C ALA A 269 55.19 10.58 -17.65
N GLY A 270 55.61 10.30 -16.41
CA GLY A 270 56.89 10.74 -15.85
C GLY A 270 57.69 9.61 -15.21
N ASP A 271 58.78 9.19 -15.87
CA ASP A 271 59.94 8.63 -15.20
C ASP A 271 60.64 9.79 -14.46
N GLU A 272 60.59 9.76 -13.12
CA GLU A 272 61.69 10.09 -12.18
C GLU A 272 61.17 10.55 -10.81
N GLU A 273 61.95 10.13 -9.81
CA GLU A 273 61.81 10.26 -8.36
C GLU A 273 61.38 11.65 -7.86
N ALA A 274 60.43 11.67 -6.91
CA ALA A 274 60.35 12.75 -5.92
C ALA A 274 59.86 12.23 -4.56
N ASP A 275 60.77 12.33 -3.61
CA ASP A 275 60.72 12.04 -2.19
C ASP A 275 59.76 12.97 -1.43
N GLY A 276 59.08 12.43 -0.40
CA GLY A 276 58.61 13.23 0.75
C GLY A 276 57.14 13.67 0.86
N GLY A 277 56.17 13.05 0.18
CA GLY A 277 54.74 13.34 0.37
C GLY A 277 53.87 12.08 0.46
N LEU A 278 52.75 12.12 1.20
CA LEU A 278 51.77 11.03 1.33
C LEU A 278 51.55 10.34 -0.02
N THR A 279 51.78 9.03 -0.06
CA THR A 279 51.73 8.27 -1.30
C THR A 279 50.32 8.31 -1.90
N LEU A 280 50.22 8.26 -3.23
CA LEU A 280 48.95 8.29 -3.97
C LEU A 280 47.93 7.22 -3.50
N ALA A 281 48.42 6.09 -3.03
CA ALA A 281 47.62 5.03 -2.43
C ALA A 281 47.01 5.44 -1.08
N GLU A 282 47.73 6.22 -0.26
CA GLU A 282 47.27 6.70 1.03
C GLU A 282 46.21 7.80 0.88
N VAL A 283 46.33 8.67 -0.13
CA VAL A 283 45.31 9.69 -0.44
C VAL A 283 44.00 9.03 -0.91
N ALA A 284 44.09 8.01 -1.75
CA ALA A 284 42.92 7.22 -2.20
C ALA A 284 42.26 6.44 -1.05
N ALA A 285 43.07 5.89 -0.13
CA ALA A 285 42.56 5.22 1.07
C ALA A 285 41.87 6.19 2.03
N LEU A 286 42.37 7.43 2.16
CA LEU A 286 41.78 8.46 3.00
C LEU A 286 40.43 8.93 2.42
N THR A 287 40.33 9.15 1.10
CA THR A 287 39.07 9.52 0.42
C THR A 287 38.03 8.42 0.54
N ALA A 288 38.40 7.15 0.33
CA ALA A 288 37.50 6.01 0.55
C ALA A 288 37.03 5.88 2.01
N THR A 289 37.84 6.33 2.97
CA THR A 289 37.47 6.34 4.39
C THR A 289 36.50 7.47 4.71
N VAL A 290 36.67 8.64 4.10
CA VAL A 290 35.73 9.77 4.21
C VAL A 290 34.38 9.43 3.57
N GLU A 291 34.35 8.84 2.36
CA GLU A 291 33.10 8.39 1.71
C GLU A 291 32.32 7.37 2.54
N ARG A 292 33.03 6.43 3.17
CA ARG A 292 32.42 5.44 4.06
C ARG A 292 31.80 6.09 5.30
N ARG A 293 32.51 7.03 5.92
CA ARG A 293 32.02 7.79 7.09
C ARG A 293 30.79 8.64 6.74
N LEU A 294 30.76 9.24 5.55
CA LEU A 294 29.61 9.99 5.05
C LEU A 294 28.39 9.09 4.78
N THR A 295 28.61 7.94 4.15
CA THR A 295 27.53 6.96 3.90
C THR A 295 26.98 6.40 5.23
N GLU A 296 27.83 6.22 6.24
CA GLU A 296 27.40 5.81 7.58
C GLU A 296 26.60 6.91 8.30
N ALA A 297 27.02 8.17 8.17
CA ALA A 297 26.30 9.32 8.69
C ALA A 297 24.91 9.47 8.03
N ASP A 298 24.81 9.36 6.71
CA ASP A 298 23.54 9.42 5.97
C ASP A 298 22.59 8.29 6.37
N ARG A 299 23.11 7.08 6.56
CA ARG A 299 22.29 5.96 7.06
C ARG A 299 21.86 6.14 8.52
N ALA A 300 22.70 6.75 9.35
CA ALA A 300 22.32 7.08 10.73
C ALA A 300 21.23 8.14 10.76
N LEU A 301 21.34 9.18 9.91
CA LEU A 301 20.34 10.23 9.76
C LEU A 301 19.01 9.68 9.24
N ASN A 302 19.03 8.86 8.19
CA ASN A 302 17.83 8.23 7.63
C ASN A 302 17.14 7.28 8.61
N ARG A 303 17.90 6.55 9.45
CA ARG A 303 17.33 5.73 10.52
C ARG A 303 16.73 6.57 11.65
N ALA A 304 17.36 7.68 12.02
CA ALA A 304 16.82 8.60 13.03
C ALA A 304 15.54 9.28 12.54
N LEU A 305 15.47 9.65 11.26
CA LEU A 305 14.27 10.17 10.61
C LEU A 305 13.17 9.11 10.56
N ALA A 306 13.46 7.89 10.09
CA ALA A 306 12.49 6.79 10.05
C ALA A 306 11.94 6.40 11.43
N LYS A 307 12.79 6.42 12.47
CA LYS A 307 12.40 6.13 13.85
C LYS A 307 11.51 7.22 14.47
N ARG A 308 11.62 8.46 13.99
CA ARG A 308 10.79 9.59 14.45
C ARG A 308 9.50 9.76 13.64
N SER A 309 9.46 9.21 12.42
CA SER A 309 8.26 9.09 11.58
C SER A 309 7.40 7.85 11.90
N GLY A 310 7.88 6.97 12.79
CA GLY A 310 7.17 5.78 13.27
C GLY A 310 6.27 6.09 14.49
N PRO A 311 5.23 5.27 14.73
CA PRO A 311 3.94 5.72 15.24
C PRO A 311 3.96 6.07 16.74
N GLU A 312 3.92 7.37 17.06
CA GLU A 312 3.31 7.89 18.30
C GLU A 312 1.76 7.81 18.25
N ALA A 313 1.21 6.80 17.55
CA ALA A 313 -0.23 6.56 17.41
C ALA A 313 -0.73 5.35 18.23
N ASP A 314 0.13 4.67 19.00
CA ASP A 314 -0.26 3.48 19.78
C ASP A 314 -0.32 3.74 21.31
N GLY A 315 -0.41 5.02 21.68
CA GLY A 315 -0.44 5.49 23.07
C GLY A 315 -1.79 5.99 23.57
N ALA A 316 -2.93 5.45 23.12
CA ALA A 316 -4.24 5.90 23.64
C ALA A 316 -5.35 4.84 23.73
N LYS A 317 -5.04 3.54 23.78
CA LYS A 317 -6.05 2.50 24.12
C LYS A 317 -5.52 1.45 25.11
N LYS A 318 -5.10 1.91 26.28
CA LYS A 318 -5.08 1.10 27.51
C LYS A 318 -5.51 1.96 28.71
N ILE A 319 -6.80 2.29 28.77
CA ILE A 319 -7.47 2.45 30.05
C ILE A 319 -8.64 1.47 30.06
N THR A 320 -8.30 0.26 30.48
CA THR A 320 -9.21 -0.66 31.16
C THR A 320 -9.75 0.01 32.41
N GLY A 321 -11.06 -0.03 32.62
CA GLY A 321 -11.66 0.46 33.86
C GLY A 321 -13.18 0.44 33.87
N SER A 322 -13.77 -0.77 33.83
CA SER A 322 -15.01 -0.99 34.59
C SER A 322 -14.70 -0.70 36.06
N PRO A 323 -15.59 0.00 36.79
CA PRO A 323 -16.41 -0.75 37.73
C PRO A 323 -17.85 -0.22 37.89
N ALA A 324 -18.71 -1.16 38.31
CA ALA A 324 -19.90 -1.05 39.16
C ALA A 324 -20.92 0.07 38.89
#